data_AF-A0A7X9E277-F1
#
_entry.id   AF-A0A7X9E277-F1
#
_cell.length_a   1.000
_cell.length_b   1.000
_cell.length_c   1.000
_cell.angle_alpha   90.00
_cell.angle_beta   90.00
_cell.angle_gamma   90.00
#
_symmetry.space_group_name_H-M   'P 1'
#
loop_
_entity.id
_entity.type
_entity.pdbx_description
1 polymer ?
#
loop_
_entity_poly.entity_id
_entity_poly.type
_entity_poly.pdbx_seq_one_letter_code
_entity_poly.pdbx_strand_id
1 'polypeptide(L)'
;MENLLQTIQAEINEIAKRFQKNTFDYFYEEDIRSELYCLLKNKIKHEYQFGISEINFKDLRNNLKSNTIISSIVKTEYPRNKRFDIAILKEKGEDFYNVPIQLAIEIKLGSKETKTDNFGKYSDDIRKLLSNKNEINNDNFTGLAIYFYQTNIDNNYEKVSRWIGGEIKFNKVDNIVIEANKVNAIVIARDAIYSSSLSKIIYD
;
A
#
# COMPACT_ATOMS: atom_id res chain seq x y z
N MET A 1 -13.69 1.96 10.24
CA MET A 1 -12.98 2.23 8.97
C MET A 1 -12.37 3.62 8.95
N GLU A 2 -13.13 4.66 9.33
CA GLU A 2 -12.65 6.05 9.33
C GLU A 2 -11.40 6.28 10.20
N ASN A 3 -11.36 5.74 11.41
CA ASN A 3 -10.19 5.83 12.31
C ASN A 3 -8.94 5.11 11.74
N LEU A 4 -9.13 3.97 11.06
CA LEU A 4 -8.03 3.23 10.42
C LEU A 4 -7.40 4.03 9.28
N LEU A 5 -8.24 4.60 8.40
CA LEU A 5 -7.77 5.36 7.25
C LEU A 5 -7.06 6.64 7.70
N GLN A 6 -7.60 7.33 8.70
CA GLN A 6 -6.97 8.50 9.33
C GLN A 6 -5.61 8.15 9.93
N THR A 7 -5.51 7.00 10.61
CA THR A 7 -4.23 6.51 11.15
C THR A 7 -3.22 6.30 10.02
N ILE A 8 -3.59 5.57 8.96
CA ILE A 8 -2.71 5.29 7.83
C ILE A 8 -2.27 6.59 7.13
N GLN A 9 -3.21 7.50 6.91
CA GLN A 9 -2.94 8.81 6.32
C GLN A 9 -1.97 9.63 7.18
N ALA A 10 -2.15 9.64 8.50
CA ALA A 10 -1.26 10.36 9.41
C ALA A 10 0.17 9.80 9.36
N GLU A 11 0.33 8.48 9.42
CA GLU A 11 1.65 7.85 9.40
C GLU A 11 2.36 8.03 8.04
N ILE A 12 1.64 7.97 6.92
CA ILE A 12 2.23 8.24 5.59
C ILE A 12 2.65 9.71 5.48
N ASN A 13 1.84 10.66 5.96
CA ASN A 13 2.21 12.08 5.96
C ASN A 13 3.44 12.34 6.85
N GLU A 14 3.57 11.66 7.98
CA GLU A 14 4.76 11.76 8.83
C GLU A 14 6.03 11.25 8.11
N ILE A 15 5.95 10.10 7.44
CA ILE A 15 7.07 9.60 6.61
C ILE A 15 7.36 10.57 5.47
N ALA A 16 6.34 11.12 4.80
CA ALA A 16 6.52 12.08 3.71
C ALA A 16 7.31 13.32 4.18
N LYS A 17 6.98 13.88 5.35
CA LYS A 17 7.71 15.01 5.93
C LYS A 17 9.16 14.65 6.25
N ARG A 18 9.41 13.47 6.83
CA ARG A 18 10.78 12.99 7.11
C ARG A 18 11.58 12.83 5.82
N PHE A 19 11.00 12.18 4.84
CA PHE A 19 11.58 12.00 3.51
C PHE A 19 11.92 13.35 2.84
N GLN A 20 11.02 14.32 2.88
CA GLN A 20 11.24 15.65 2.29
C GLN A 20 12.35 16.45 2.98
N LYS A 21 12.56 16.22 4.29
CA LYS A 21 13.65 16.85 5.04
C LYS A 21 15.03 16.39 4.54
N ASN A 22 15.18 15.09 4.30
CA ASN A 22 16.36 14.51 3.68
C ASN A 22 16.02 13.19 2.96
N THR A 23 15.90 13.25 1.63
CA THR A 23 15.48 12.11 0.82
C THR A 23 16.51 10.97 0.78
N PHE A 24 17.74 11.26 1.18
CA PHE A 24 18.86 10.31 1.25
C PHE A 24 19.03 9.67 2.63
N ASP A 25 18.12 9.94 3.59
CA ASP A 25 17.99 9.11 4.80
C ASP A 25 17.43 7.71 4.46
N TYR A 26 16.90 7.52 3.26
CA TYR A 26 16.37 6.27 2.73
C TYR A 26 17.18 5.85 1.51
N PHE A 27 17.87 4.71 1.55
CA PHE A 27 18.61 4.20 0.39
C PHE A 27 17.86 3.12 -0.37
N TYR A 28 16.94 2.42 0.31
CA TYR A 28 16.22 1.28 -0.24
C TYR A 28 14.71 1.39 -0.01
N GLU A 29 13.93 0.73 -0.87
CA GLU A 29 12.47 0.60 -0.71
C GLU A 29 12.12 -0.02 0.64
N GLU A 30 12.94 -0.98 1.07
CA GLU A 30 12.82 -1.69 2.34
C GLU A 30 12.94 -0.78 3.57
N ASP A 31 13.71 0.31 3.50
CA ASP A 31 13.84 1.27 4.61
C ASP A 31 12.47 1.91 4.89
N ILE A 32 11.81 2.38 3.83
CA ILE A 32 10.50 3.03 3.89
C ILE A 32 9.42 2.00 4.25
N ARG A 33 9.44 0.82 3.61
CA ARG A 33 8.47 -0.26 3.85
C ARG A 33 8.50 -0.72 5.30
N SER A 34 9.70 -0.96 5.85
CA SER A 34 9.87 -1.43 7.22
C SER A 34 9.44 -0.36 8.24
N GLU A 35 9.77 0.90 8.00
CA GLU A 35 9.35 2.01 8.86
C GLU A 35 7.82 2.15 8.88
N LEU A 36 7.17 2.22 7.71
CA LEU A 36 5.71 2.32 7.62
C LEU A 36 5.03 1.11 8.26
N TYR A 37 5.53 -0.10 8.00
CA TYR A 37 5.02 -1.31 8.64
C TYR A 37 5.09 -1.24 10.17
N CYS A 38 6.21 -0.80 10.72
CA CYS A 38 6.40 -0.67 12.17
C CYS A 38 5.43 0.35 12.78
N LEU A 39 5.28 1.52 12.15
CA LEU A 39 4.34 2.55 12.59
C LEU A 39 2.90 2.04 12.58
N LEU A 40 2.47 1.46 11.45
CA LEU A 40 1.12 0.93 11.29
C LEU A 40 0.84 -0.19 12.29
N LYS A 41 1.74 -1.16 12.47
CA LYS A 41 1.59 -2.24 13.45
C LYS A 41 1.55 -1.71 14.89
N ASN A 42 2.28 -0.63 15.17
CA ASN A 42 2.29 -0.01 16.49
C ASN A 42 1.00 0.75 16.78
N LYS A 43 0.38 1.39 15.80
CA LYS A 43 -0.85 2.18 15.98
C LYS A 43 -2.12 1.34 15.84
N ILE A 44 -2.13 0.39 14.91
CA ILE A 44 -3.27 -0.47 14.62
C ILE A 44 -3.15 -1.74 15.47
N LYS A 45 -3.63 -1.65 16.72
CA LYS A 45 -3.61 -2.77 17.68
C LYS A 45 -4.67 -3.85 17.43
N HIS A 46 -5.43 -3.73 16.34
CA HIS A 46 -6.45 -4.71 16.01
C HIS A 46 -5.81 -6.04 15.61
N GLU A 47 -6.36 -7.12 16.16
CA GLU A 47 -5.92 -8.48 15.90
C GLU A 47 -7.04 -9.26 15.22
N TYR A 48 -6.63 -10.10 14.29
CA TYR A 48 -7.46 -11.12 13.69
C TYR A 48 -7.37 -12.40 14.53
N GLN A 49 -8.50 -13.02 14.82
CA GLN A 49 -8.58 -14.33 15.45
C GLN A 49 -9.06 -15.37 14.44
N PHE A 50 -8.25 -16.40 14.23
CA PHE A 50 -8.55 -17.48 13.30
C PHE A 50 -8.78 -18.78 14.07
N GLY A 51 -9.98 -19.36 13.96
CA GLY A 51 -10.28 -20.68 14.51
C GLY A 51 -9.60 -21.78 13.70
N ILE A 52 -8.82 -22.62 14.36
CA ILE A 52 -8.18 -23.79 13.76
C ILE A 52 -9.15 -24.97 13.89
N SER A 53 -9.71 -25.43 12.77
CA SER A 53 -10.61 -26.58 12.77
C SER A 53 -9.86 -27.90 12.55
N GLU A 54 -10.51 -29.03 12.79
CA GLU A 54 -9.95 -30.36 12.46
C GLU A 54 -9.89 -30.62 10.94
N ILE A 55 -10.69 -29.87 10.17
CA ILE A 55 -10.84 -30.02 8.72
C ILE A 55 -9.75 -29.21 7.99
N ASN A 56 -9.47 -28.00 8.46
CA ASN A 56 -8.44 -27.12 7.91
C ASN A 56 -7.28 -27.03 8.91
N PHE A 57 -6.07 -27.39 8.48
CA PHE A 57 -4.84 -27.29 9.28
C PHE A 57 -4.73 -28.30 10.44
N LYS A 58 -5.18 -29.56 10.22
CA LYS A 58 -5.07 -30.67 11.18
C LYS A 58 -3.68 -30.80 11.82
N ASP A 59 -2.62 -30.69 11.01
CA ASP A 59 -1.25 -30.77 11.49
C ASP A 59 -0.88 -29.57 12.38
N LEU A 60 -1.42 -28.39 12.09
CA LEU A 60 -1.18 -27.18 12.89
C LEU A 60 -1.90 -27.28 14.24
N ARG A 61 -3.13 -27.82 14.25
CA ARG A 61 -3.91 -28.04 15.48
C ARG A 61 -3.22 -29.02 16.43
N ASN A 62 -2.66 -30.10 15.89
CA ASN A 62 -1.93 -31.08 16.70
C ASN A 62 -0.65 -30.50 17.34
N ASN A 63 -0.09 -29.44 16.75
CA ASN A 63 1.15 -28.81 17.21
C ASN A 63 0.93 -27.52 18.02
N LEU A 64 -0.27 -26.95 18.03
CA LEU A 64 -0.60 -25.74 18.77
C LEU A 64 -1.38 -26.06 20.04
N LYS A 65 -0.98 -25.44 21.17
CA LYS A 65 -1.73 -25.54 22.44
C LYS A 65 -3.08 -24.82 22.42
N SER A 66 -3.39 -24.11 21.34
CA SER A 66 -4.57 -23.28 21.16
C SER A 66 -5.27 -23.68 19.86
N ASN A 67 -6.60 -23.72 19.89
CA ASN A 67 -7.43 -23.87 18.69
C ASN A 67 -7.62 -22.53 17.95
N THR A 68 -6.83 -21.51 18.27
CA THR A 68 -6.95 -20.17 17.70
C THR A 68 -5.58 -19.57 17.44
N ILE A 69 -5.41 -19.00 16.24
CA ILE A 69 -4.27 -18.16 15.88
C ILE A 69 -4.70 -16.71 16.06
N ILE A 70 -3.95 -15.96 16.85
CA ILE A 70 -4.14 -14.52 17.01
C ILE A 70 -3.00 -13.81 16.27
N SER A 71 -3.34 -12.84 15.43
CA SER A 71 -2.34 -12.14 14.65
C SER A 71 -2.77 -10.73 14.29
N SER A 72 -1.84 -9.77 14.23
CA SER A 72 -2.13 -8.41 13.78
C SER A 72 -2.78 -8.42 12.39
N ILE A 73 -3.75 -7.51 12.18
CA ILE A 73 -4.35 -7.28 10.86
C ILE A 73 -3.39 -6.58 9.88
N VAL A 74 -2.24 -6.09 10.35
CA VAL A 74 -1.20 -5.47 9.50
C VAL A 74 -0.19 -6.54 9.10
N LYS A 75 -0.10 -6.81 7.79
CA LYS A 75 0.76 -7.84 7.20
C LYS A 75 1.68 -7.25 6.13
N THR A 76 2.80 -7.91 5.90
CA THR A 76 3.70 -7.67 4.77
C THR A 76 3.65 -8.87 3.83
N GLU A 77 3.93 -8.64 2.55
CA GLU A 77 3.97 -9.68 1.50
C GLU A 77 2.70 -10.56 1.47
N TYR A 78 1.54 -9.93 1.65
CA TYR A 78 0.26 -10.61 1.83
C TYR A 78 -0.75 -10.17 0.76
N PRO A 79 -1.64 -11.05 0.23
CA PRO A 79 -1.80 -12.47 0.55
C PRO A 79 -0.78 -13.33 -0.19
N ARG A 80 -0.70 -14.62 0.13
CA ARG A 80 0.33 -15.53 -0.40
C ARG A 80 0.43 -15.50 -1.94
N ASN A 81 -0.70 -15.34 -2.63
CA ASN A 81 -0.82 -15.40 -4.09
C ASN A 81 -0.60 -14.08 -4.83
N LYS A 82 -0.75 -12.91 -4.19
CA LYS A 82 -0.65 -11.59 -4.83
C LYS A 82 0.43 -10.68 -4.19
N ARG A 83 0.67 -10.83 -2.89
CA ARG A 83 1.72 -10.20 -2.07
C ARG A 83 1.85 -8.68 -2.26
N PHE A 84 1.07 -7.91 -1.51
CA PHE A 84 1.28 -6.46 -1.39
C PHE A 84 2.38 -6.17 -0.37
N ASP A 85 3.13 -5.08 -0.58
CA ASP A 85 4.18 -4.65 0.36
C ASP A 85 3.66 -4.56 1.79
N ILE A 86 2.51 -3.90 1.97
CA ILE A 86 1.75 -3.89 3.22
C ILE A 86 0.27 -4.12 2.91
N ALA A 87 -0.36 -5.03 3.64
CA ALA A 87 -1.78 -5.29 3.58
C ALA A 87 -2.43 -5.13 4.95
N ILE A 88 -3.64 -4.56 4.96
CA ILE A 88 -4.52 -4.53 6.11
C ILE A 88 -5.68 -5.49 5.84
N LEU A 89 -5.82 -6.49 6.69
CA LEU A 89 -6.82 -7.55 6.54
C LEU A 89 -8.23 -7.08 6.92
N LYS A 90 -9.25 -7.63 6.28
CA LYS A 90 -10.64 -7.59 6.76
C LYS A 90 -10.79 -8.55 7.93
N GLU A 91 -11.73 -8.27 8.83
CA GLU A 91 -12.05 -9.09 10.00
C GLU A 91 -12.76 -10.43 9.66
N LYS A 92 -12.83 -10.83 8.39
CA LYS A 92 -13.45 -12.10 7.96
C LYS A 92 -12.59 -12.81 6.94
N GLY A 93 -12.32 -14.09 7.17
CA GLY A 93 -11.56 -14.98 6.29
C GLY A 93 -11.37 -16.40 6.87
N GLU A 94 -11.53 -17.42 6.03
CA GLU A 94 -11.41 -18.84 6.39
C GLU A 94 -10.03 -19.43 6.09
N ASP A 95 -9.20 -18.73 5.31
CA ASP A 95 -7.82 -19.10 5.03
C ASP A 95 -6.90 -18.00 5.55
N PHE A 96 -6.14 -18.28 6.61
CA PHE A 96 -5.25 -17.29 7.21
C PHE A 96 -4.13 -16.82 6.26
N TYR A 97 -3.83 -17.55 5.18
CA TYR A 97 -2.88 -17.14 4.15
C TYR A 97 -3.48 -16.24 3.05
N ASN A 98 -4.82 -16.20 2.94
CA ASN A 98 -5.54 -15.49 1.89
C ASN A 98 -6.82 -14.77 2.38
N VAL A 99 -6.80 -14.29 3.63
CA VAL A 99 -7.82 -13.42 4.22
C VAL A 99 -8.05 -12.21 3.30
N PRO A 100 -9.31 -11.89 2.98
CA PRO A 100 -9.67 -10.70 2.23
C PRO A 100 -9.01 -9.43 2.78
N ILE A 101 -8.54 -8.57 1.87
CA ILE A 101 -7.83 -7.33 2.21
C ILE A 101 -8.80 -6.16 2.15
N GLN A 102 -8.75 -5.28 3.15
CA GLN A 102 -9.48 -4.00 3.15
C GLN A 102 -8.64 -2.88 2.52
N LEU A 103 -7.33 -2.89 2.78
CA LEU A 103 -6.42 -1.89 2.25
C LEU A 103 -5.08 -2.53 1.89
N ALA A 104 -4.53 -2.16 0.74
CA ALA A 104 -3.18 -2.54 0.33
C ALA A 104 -2.34 -1.32 0.00
N ILE A 105 -1.05 -1.41 0.30
CA ILE A 105 -0.04 -0.38 0.04
C ILE A 105 1.07 -1.02 -0.78
N GLU A 106 1.48 -0.35 -1.84
CA GLU A 106 2.67 -0.65 -2.63
C GLU A 106 3.60 0.56 -2.59
N ILE A 107 4.89 0.31 -2.39
CA ILE A 107 5.90 1.35 -2.19
C ILE A 107 6.99 1.20 -3.24
N LYS A 108 7.35 2.32 -3.86
CA LYS A 108 8.51 2.42 -4.73
C LYS A 108 9.43 3.54 -4.27
N LEU A 109 10.71 3.37 -4.55
CA LEU A 109 11.75 4.38 -4.35
C LEU A 109 12.52 4.53 -5.66
N GLY A 110 12.86 5.76 -6.02
CA GLY A 110 13.64 5.99 -7.22
C GLY A 110 14.18 7.40 -7.34
N SER A 111 15.10 7.55 -8.28
CA SER A 111 15.68 8.83 -8.66
C SER A 111 16.31 8.72 -10.05
N LYS A 112 16.19 9.81 -10.82
CA LYS A 112 16.79 9.92 -12.14
C LYS A 112 18.30 10.11 -12.06
N GLU A 113 18.78 10.82 -11.06
CA GLU A 113 20.18 11.20 -10.85
C GLU A 113 21.02 9.99 -10.43
N THR A 114 20.42 9.06 -9.67
CA THR A 114 21.03 7.78 -9.32
C THR A 114 20.77 6.69 -10.38
N LYS A 115 20.00 7.00 -11.43
CA LYS A 115 19.57 6.06 -12.49
C LYS A 115 18.79 4.84 -11.94
N THR A 116 18.09 5.01 -10.83
CA THR A 116 17.24 3.99 -10.20
C THR A 116 15.77 4.31 -10.35
N ASP A 117 15.41 4.99 -11.44
CA ASP A 117 14.04 5.40 -11.68
C ASP A 117 13.12 4.19 -11.90
N ASN A 118 12.14 4.02 -11.00
CA ASN A 118 11.24 2.88 -10.93
C ASN A 118 9.80 3.23 -11.37
N PHE A 119 9.58 4.28 -12.17
CA PHE A 119 8.24 4.64 -12.69
C PHE A 119 7.47 3.49 -13.32
N GLY A 120 8.13 2.64 -14.11
CA GLY A 120 7.47 1.51 -14.76
C GLY A 120 6.86 0.56 -13.73
N LYS A 121 7.61 0.25 -12.67
CA LYS A 121 7.15 -0.60 -11.57
C LYS A 121 6.05 0.06 -10.75
N TYR A 122 6.16 1.38 -10.52
CA TYR A 122 5.11 2.15 -9.87
C TYR A 122 3.78 2.10 -10.65
N SER A 123 3.84 2.19 -11.98
CA SER A 123 2.68 2.00 -12.85
C SER A 123 2.10 0.58 -12.73
N ASP A 124 2.95 -0.44 -12.64
CA ASP A 124 2.50 -1.83 -12.45
C ASP A 124 1.83 -2.04 -11.09
N ASP A 125 2.30 -1.39 -10.04
CA ASP A 125 1.65 -1.40 -8.71
C ASP A 125 0.26 -0.77 -8.74
N ILE A 126 0.10 0.36 -9.43
CA ILE A 126 -1.22 0.98 -9.63
C ILE A 126 -2.16 0.00 -10.33
N ARG A 127 -1.70 -0.67 -11.41
CA ARG A 127 -2.50 -1.69 -12.12
C ARG A 127 -2.85 -2.87 -11.22
N LYS A 128 -1.90 -3.36 -10.44
CA LYS A 128 -2.10 -4.47 -9.50
C LYS A 128 -3.20 -4.14 -8.47
N LEU A 129 -3.17 -2.92 -7.92
CA LEU A 129 -4.18 -2.44 -6.97
C LEU A 129 -5.55 -2.27 -7.64
N LEU A 130 -5.60 -1.72 -8.86
CA LEU A 130 -6.84 -1.58 -9.62
C LEU A 130 -7.43 -2.93 -10.02
N SER A 131 -6.59 -3.90 -10.44
CA SER A 131 -7.01 -5.27 -10.73
C SER A 131 -7.64 -5.91 -9.49
N ASN A 132 -7.02 -5.73 -8.32
CA ASN A 132 -7.56 -6.23 -7.07
C ASN A 132 -8.90 -5.60 -6.67
N LYS A 133 -9.09 -4.31 -6.97
CA LYS A 133 -10.37 -3.63 -6.77
C LYS A 133 -11.47 -4.24 -7.64
N ASN A 134 -11.16 -4.52 -8.91
CA ASN A 134 -12.13 -4.94 -9.92
C ASN A 134 -12.46 -6.44 -9.91
N GLU A 135 -11.48 -7.32 -9.63
CA GLU A 135 -11.64 -8.78 -9.70
C GLU A 135 -12.77 -9.35 -8.83
N ILE A 136 -13.23 -8.62 -7.81
CA ILE A 136 -14.20 -9.10 -6.82
C ILE A 136 -15.35 -8.11 -6.60
N ASN A 137 -15.49 -7.05 -7.42
CA ASN A 137 -16.32 -5.87 -7.06
C ASN A 137 -16.11 -5.50 -5.58
N ASN A 138 -14.84 -5.42 -5.17
CA ASN A 138 -14.52 -5.11 -3.78
C ASN A 138 -14.68 -3.60 -3.60
N ASP A 139 -15.93 -3.16 -3.54
CA ASP A 139 -16.32 -1.76 -3.46
C ASP A 139 -15.73 -1.09 -2.22
N ASN A 140 -15.40 -1.89 -1.19
CA ASN A 140 -14.80 -1.44 0.06
C ASN A 140 -13.26 -1.57 0.11
N PHE A 141 -12.58 -1.77 -1.03
CA PHE A 141 -11.12 -1.83 -1.09
C PHE A 141 -10.49 -0.46 -1.34
N THR A 142 -9.49 -0.14 -0.54
CA THR A 142 -8.62 1.03 -0.75
C THR A 142 -7.22 0.57 -1.16
N GLY A 143 -6.70 1.08 -2.26
CA GLY A 143 -5.32 0.82 -2.68
C GLY A 143 -4.48 2.07 -2.56
N LEU A 144 -3.22 1.96 -2.13
CA LEU A 144 -2.26 3.05 -2.09
C LEU A 144 -1.02 2.64 -2.89
N ALA A 145 -0.74 3.32 -4.00
CA ALA A 145 0.55 3.23 -4.66
C ALA A 145 1.34 4.48 -4.32
N ILE A 146 2.49 4.34 -3.65
CA ILE A 146 3.28 5.47 -3.16
C ILE A 146 4.67 5.42 -3.79
N TYR A 147 5.02 6.45 -4.55
CA TYR A 147 6.35 6.61 -5.12
C TYR A 147 7.13 7.68 -4.38
N PHE A 148 8.17 7.28 -3.66
CA PHE A 148 9.15 8.18 -3.07
C PHE A 148 10.23 8.50 -4.09
N TYR A 149 10.30 9.76 -4.52
CA TYR A 149 11.22 10.22 -5.55
C TYR A 149 12.31 11.09 -4.89
N GLN A 150 13.54 10.60 -4.85
CA GLN A 150 14.57 11.21 -3.98
C GLN A 150 15.07 12.56 -4.46
N THR A 151 14.85 12.85 -5.73
CA THR A 151 15.38 14.04 -6.38
C THR A 151 14.25 14.95 -6.84
N ASN A 152 14.61 16.05 -7.51
CA ASN A 152 13.59 16.98 -7.96
C ASN A 152 12.78 16.34 -9.07
N ILE A 153 11.47 16.46 -8.97
CA ILE A 153 10.60 16.10 -10.06
C ILE A 153 10.71 17.21 -11.11
N ASP A 154 11.23 16.89 -12.30
CA ASP A 154 11.12 17.80 -13.44
C ASP A 154 9.62 18.10 -13.69
N ASN A 155 9.28 19.35 -14.04
CA ASN A 155 7.93 19.82 -14.39
C ASN A 155 7.21 18.99 -15.49
N ASN A 156 7.87 17.99 -16.07
CA ASN A 156 7.35 17.08 -17.10
C ASN A 156 6.55 15.88 -16.56
N TYR A 157 6.16 15.85 -15.28
CA TYR A 157 5.30 14.79 -14.74
C TYR A 157 3.91 14.72 -15.36
N GLU A 158 3.49 15.75 -16.10
CA GLU A 158 2.35 15.68 -17.03
C GLU A 158 2.47 14.51 -18.03
N LYS A 159 3.64 13.88 -18.19
CA LYS A 159 3.87 12.68 -19.04
C LYS A 159 3.79 11.33 -18.32
N VAL A 160 3.64 11.29 -16.99
CA VAL A 160 3.32 10.03 -16.25
C VAL A 160 1.98 9.45 -16.69
N SER A 161 1.13 10.32 -17.25
CA SER A 161 -0.09 10.04 -17.98
C SER A 161 -0.03 9.02 -19.12
N ARG A 162 1.11 8.73 -19.76
CA ARG A 162 1.10 7.90 -20.99
C ARG A 162 1.22 6.40 -20.75
N TRP A 163 1.49 5.96 -19.52
CA TRP A 163 2.05 4.62 -19.30
C TRP A 163 1.06 3.59 -18.78
N ILE A 164 -0.15 3.98 -18.36
CA ILE A 164 -1.18 3.07 -17.81
C ILE A 164 -2.21 2.67 -18.89
N GLY A 165 -2.12 3.20 -20.11
CA GLY A 165 -3.19 3.12 -21.11
C GLY A 165 -4.25 4.21 -20.90
N GLY A 166 -3.85 5.34 -20.29
CA GLY A 166 -4.71 6.51 -20.02
C GLY A 166 -4.02 7.56 -19.13
N GLU A 167 -4.46 8.81 -19.23
CA GLU A 167 -3.88 10.00 -18.57
C GLU A 167 -4.21 10.05 -17.06
N ILE A 168 -3.28 9.71 -16.16
CA ILE A 168 -3.42 10.06 -14.74
C ILE A 168 -3.04 11.53 -14.54
N LYS A 169 -4.00 12.34 -14.10
CA LYS A 169 -3.79 13.72 -13.71
C LYS A 169 -3.47 13.81 -12.22
N PHE A 170 -2.22 14.11 -11.94
CA PHE A 170 -1.73 14.34 -10.59
C PHE A 170 -1.94 15.79 -10.17
N ASN A 171 -2.49 16.01 -8.98
CA ASN A 171 -2.61 17.34 -8.39
C ASN A 171 -1.53 17.52 -7.33
N LYS A 172 -0.87 18.67 -7.32
CA LYS A 172 0.01 19.06 -6.22
C LYS A 172 -0.84 19.28 -4.96
N VAL A 173 -0.43 18.71 -3.84
CA VAL A 173 -1.13 18.81 -2.55
C VAL A 173 -0.13 19.12 -1.44
N ASP A 174 -0.59 19.79 -0.38
CA ASP A 174 0.24 20.07 0.80
C ASP A 174 0.34 18.84 1.71
N ASN A 175 -0.72 18.04 1.78
CA ASN A 175 -0.78 16.81 2.55
C ASN A 175 -1.53 15.74 1.76
N ILE A 176 -1.15 14.49 2.00
CA ILE A 176 -1.81 13.32 1.43
C ILE A 176 -3.18 13.19 2.07
N VAL A 177 -4.20 13.16 1.22
CA VAL A 177 -5.58 12.80 1.58
C VAL A 177 -5.90 11.49 0.88
N ILE A 178 -6.26 10.48 1.67
CA ILE A 178 -6.60 9.16 1.16
C ILE A 178 -8.10 9.09 0.95
N GLU A 179 -8.53 8.87 -0.29
CA GLU A 179 -9.91 8.58 -0.60
C GLU A 179 -10.21 7.10 -0.37
N ALA A 180 -11.15 6.84 0.54
CA ALA A 180 -11.64 5.50 0.80
C ALA A 180 -12.21 4.88 -0.48
N ASN A 181 -12.10 3.57 -0.59
CA ASN A 181 -12.71 2.79 -1.67
C ASN A 181 -12.17 3.11 -3.06
N LYS A 182 -11.01 3.76 -3.14
CA LYS A 182 -10.30 4.10 -4.40
C LYS A 182 -8.87 3.61 -4.36
N VAL A 183 -8.24 3.57 -5.53
CA VAL A 183 -6.78 3.45 -5.65
C VAL A 183 -6.20 4.85 -5.67
N ASN A 184 -5.39 5.18 -4.68
CA ASN A 184 -4.73 6.47 -4.51
C ASN A 184 -3.30 6.32 -5.04
N ALA A 185 -2.99 7.02 -6.12
CA ALA A 185 -1.65 7.12 -6.68
C ALA A 185 -1.01 8.38 -6.09
N ILE A 186 0.04 8.19 -5.30
CA ILE A 186 0.75 9.24 -4.57
C ILE A 186 2.20 9.25 -4.99
N VAL A 187 2.75 10.44 -5.16
CA VAL A 187 4.16 10.68 -5.44
C VAL A 187 4.66 11.69 -4.41
N ILE A 188 5.71 11.34 -3.70
CA ILE A 188 6.34 12.16 -2.67
C ILE A 188 7.75 12.47 -3.16
N ALA A 189 7.99 13.71 -3.54
CA ALA A 189 9.30 14.22 -3.88
C ALA A 189 9.78 15.21 -2.82
N ARG A 190 11.06 15.57 -2.92
CA ARG A 190 11.74 16.48 -1.96
C ARG A 190 10.96 17.77 -1.69
N ASP A 191 10.35 18.37 -2.70
CA ASP A 191 9.76 19.71 -2.66
C ASP A 191 8.24 19.74 -2.90
N ALA A 192 7.65 18.58 -3.19
CA ALA A 192 6.24 18.50 -3.52
C ALA A 192 5.66 17.10 -3.25
N ILE A 193 4.35 17.09 -2.99
CA ILE A 193 3.54 15.87 -2.99
C ILE A 193 2.53 16.00 -4.13
N TYR A 194 2.36 14.94 -4.88
CA TYR A 194 1.35 14.83 -5.91
C TYR A 194 0.43 13.65 -5.64
N SER A 195 -0.88 13.82 -5.84
CA SER A 195 -1.87 12.78 -5.59
C SER A 195 -2.93 12.73 -6.69
N SER A 196 -3.44 11.52 -6.93
CA SER A 196 -4.59 11.25 -7.79
C SER A 196 -5.38 10.06 -7.23
N SER A 197 -6.71 10.12 -7.37
CA SER A 197 -7.62 9.07 -6.93
C SER A 197 -8.28 8.40 -8.14
N LEU A 198 -8.20 7.08 -8.22
CA LEU A 198 -8.61 6.27 -9.35
C LEU A 198 -9.68 5.26 -8.92
N SER A 199 -10.73 5.11 -9.71
CA SER A 199 -11.85 4.20 -9.40
C SER A 199 -11.92 2.97 -10.30
N LYS A 200 -11.30 3.00 -11.49
CA LYS A 200 -11.35 1.93 -12.49
C LYS A 200 -10.04 1.85 -13.26
N ILE A 201 -9.79 0.71 -13.90
CA ILE A 201 -8.74 0.61 -14.92
C ILE A 201 -9.27 1.36 -16.15
N ILE A 202 -8.46 2.28 -16.67
CA ILE A 202 -8.69 2.87 -17.99
C ILE A 202 -7.85 2.03 -18.94
N TYR A 203 -8.51 1.31 -19.83
CA TYR A 203 -7.86 0.71 -20.99
C TYR A 203 -8.20 1.62 -22.18
N ASP A 204 -7.16 2.05 -22.90
CA ASP A 204 -7.29 2.43 -24.31
C ASP A 204 -7.49 1.17 -25.17
#